data_AF-A0A166M1S1-F1
#
_entry.id   AF-A0A166M1S1-F1
#
_cell.length_a   1.000
_cell.length_b   1.000
_cell.length_c   1.000
_cell.angle_alpha   90.00
_cell.angle_beta   90.00
_cell.angle_gamma   90.00
#
_symmetry.space_group_name_H-M   'P 1'
#
loop_
_entity.id
_entity.type
_entity.pdbx_description
1 polymer ?
#
loop_
_entity_poly.entity_id
_entity_poly.type
_entity_poly.pdbx_seq_one_letter_code
_entity_poly.pdbx_strand_id
1 'polypeptide(L)'
;MSAASTIVNKRKRVDEDADMGAEGTQFKVYQGLLAMQSAIFGDMFAIPPPSTGQDQVEGCPLVHLSDTSADLAFVLEAIFLRKWVATGEPMPIEVVAAFLRLGNKYEIEALRAEAPKRLLFEFPSERAILDEHIYPVDRRGTMIELADWTFINVTNLAREQNLLSVLPLALYSCCRMWNAPDLEQGQRRADNSLATLSPVNEHACFRAYCQRLCWCL
;
A
#
# COMPACT_ATOMS: atom_id res chain seq x y z
N MET A 1 16.86 -10.27 58.68
CA MET A 1 15.77 -9.36 58.27
C MET A 1 16.35 -8.46 57.17
N SER A 2 16.27 -8.85 55.90
CA SER A 2 15.19 -8.54 54.93
C SER A 2 14.99 -7.02 54.76
N ALA A 3 15.07 -6.38 53.60
CA ALA A 3 14.95 -6.84 52.22
C ALA A 3 15.76 -5.95 51.26
N ALA A 4 16.33 -6.56 50.22
CA ALA A 4 16.73 -5.88 49.00
C ALA A 4 15.47 -5.47 48.23
N SER A 5 15.28 -4.18 47.97
CA SER A 5 14.26 -3.69 47.03
C SER A 5 14.83 -3.73 45.62
N THR A 6 14.72 -4.89 44.98
CA THR A 6 14.88 -5.02 43.54
C THR A 6 13.61 -4.47 42.90
N ILE A 7 13.68 -3.25 42.37
CA ILE A 7 12.70 -2.76 41.39
C ILE A 7 12.89 -3.62 40.14
N VAL A 8 12.15 -4.72 40.07
CA VAL A 8 11.97 -5.50 38.84
C VAL A 8 11.14 -4.64 37.91
N ASN A 9 11.82 -3.81 37.11
CA ASN A 9 11.20 -3.14 35.99
C ASN A 9 10.85 -4.22 34.94
N LYS A 10 9.63 -4.75 35.03
CA LYS A 10 9.03 -5.66 34.05
C LYS A 10 8.76 -4.91 32.73
N ARG A 11 9.81 -4.53 32.00
CA ARG A 11 9.72 -4.48 30.54
C ARG A 11 10.00 -5.89 30.06
N LYS A 12 8.93 -6.64 29.76
CA LYS A 12 9.01 -7.88 28.98
C LYS A 12 9.70 -7.46 27.68
N ARG A 13 10.96 -7.87 27.48
CA ARG A 13 11.77 -7.45 26.35
C ARG A 13 11.18 -8.09 25.10
N VAL A 14 10.71 -7.29 24.14
CA VAL A 14 10.24 -7.73 22.82
C VAL A 14 11.45 -7.92 21.90
N ASP A 15 12.52 -8.51 22.43
CA ASP A 15 13.83 -8.60 21.79
C ASP A 15 14.06 -9.97 21.14
N GLU A 16 13.00 -10.59 20.63
CA GLU A 16 13.04 -11.90 19.98
C GLU A 16 12.70 -11.78 18.49
N ASP A 17 13.24 -12.71 17.71
CA ASP A 17 12.85 -12.87 16.30
C ASP A 17 11.43 -13.44 16.24
N ALA A 18 10.64 -13.05 15.24
CA ALA A 18 9.38 -13.69 14.88
C ALA A 18 9.43 -14.16 13.44
N ASP A 19 8.76 -15.27 13.18
CA ASP A 19 8.45 -15.68 11.82
C ASP A 19 7.02 -15.24 11.49
N MET A 20 6.86 -14.54 10.37
CA MET A 20 5.56 -14.15 9.84
C MET A 20 5.33 -14.85 8.51
N GLY A 21 4.18 -15.49 8.35
CA GLY A 21 3.81 -16.25 7.16
C GLY A 21 2.68 -15.57 6.39
N ALA A 22 2.84 -15.44 5.07
CA ALA A 22 1.82 -14.92 4.17
C ALA A 22 1.94 -15.59 2.79
N GLU A 23 0.83 -16.11 2.26
CA GLU A 23 0.77 -16.79 0.95
C GLU A 23 1.86 -17.87 0.74
N GLY A 24 2.19 -18.61 1.80
CA GLY A 24 3.24 -19.65 1.75
C GLY A 24 4.68 -19.10 1.75
N THR A 25 4.87 -17.78 1.84
CA THR A 25 6.17 -17.13 2.06
C THR A 25 6.34 -16.83 3.54
N GLN A 26 7.56 -17.04 4.07
CA GLN A 26 7.90 -16.76 5.45
C GLN A 26 8.94 -15.63 5.54
N PHE A 27 8.76 -14.75 6.53
CA PHE A 27 9.63 -13.62 6.81
C PHE A 27 10.09 -13.70 8.25
N LYS A 28 11.40 -13.78 8.46
CA LYS A 28 12.01 -13.68 9.78
C LYS A 28 12.31 -12.22 10.09
N VAL A 29 11.73 -11.69 11.17
CA VAL A 29 11.79 -10.27 11.53
C VAL A 29 12.14 -10.09 13.00
N TYR A 30 12.75 -8.95 13.32
CA TYR A 30 12.95 -8.56 14.71
C TYR A 30 11.67 -7.91 15.27
N GLN A 31 11.01 -8.59 16.22
CA GLN A 31 9.69 -8.18 16.74
C GLN A 31 9.71 -6.77 17.32
N GLY A 32 10.76 -6.43 18.08
CA GLY A 32 10.87 -5.16 18.77
C GLY A 32 10.82 -3.96 17.81
N LEU A 33 11.47 -4.06 16.66
CA LEU A 33 11.44 -2.98 15.67
C LEU A 33 10.05 -2.83 15.06
N LEU A 34 9.39 -3.94 14.75
CA LEU A 34 8.06 -3.91 14.15
C LEU A 34 7.00 -3.41 15.14
N ALA A 35 7.08 -3.86 16.40
CA ALA A 35 6.25 -3.37 17.51
C ALA A 35 6.46 -1.88 17.81
N MET A 36 7.66 -1.35 17.59
CA MET A 36 7.93 0.09 17.71
C MET A 36 7.28 0.93 16.61
N GLN A 37 7.05 0.35 15.42
CA GLN A 37 6.44 1.06 14.29
C GLN A 37 4.91 0.85 14.20
N SER A 38 4.38 -0.17 14.89
CA SER A 38 2.98 -0.57 14.83
C SER A 38 2.51 -1.09 16.18
N ALA A 39 1.49 -0.43 16.74
CA ALA A 39 0.83 -0.90 17.95
C ALA A 39 0.16 -2.27 17.74
N ILE A 40 -0.42 -2.50 16.55
CA ILE A 40 -1.07 -3.76 16.20
C ILE A 40 -0.08 -4.93 16.23
N PHE A 41 1.11 -4.78 15.66
CA PHE A 41 2.14 -5.81 15.77
C PHE A 41 2.64 -5.97 17.21
N GLY A 42 2.76 -4.87 17.96
CA GLY A 42 3.09 -4.92 19.39
C GLY A 42 2.10 -5.77 20.20
N ASP A 43 0.81 -5.56 19.99
CA ASP A 43 -0.25 -6.33 20.64
C ASP A 43 -0.25 -7.79 20.16
N MET A 44 -0.02 -8.01 18.87
CA MET A 44 0.04 -9.35 18.26
C MET A 44 1.17 -10.21 18.86
N PHE A 45 2.36 -9.63 19.06
CA PHE A 45 3.50 -10.32 19.68
C PHE A 45 3.38 -10.44 21.21
N ALA A 46 2.56 -9.62 21.85
CA ALA A 46 2.30 -9.73 23.29
C ALA A 46 1.45 -10.95 23.65
N ILE A 47 0.66 -11.47 22.69
CA ILE A 47 -0.17 -12.67 22.86
C ILE A 47 0.75 -13.91 22.93
N PRO A 48 0.70 -14.69 24.02
CA PRO A 48 1.49 -15.92 24.11
C PRO A 48 1.07 -16.90 23.01
N PRO A 49 2.01 -17.57 22.33
CA PRO A 49 1.66 -18.60 21.36
C PRO A 49 0.91 -19.75 22.04
N PRO A 50 -0.03 -20.40 21.34
CA PRO A 50 -0.72 -21.56 21.87
C PRO A 50 0.30 -22.65 22.26
N SER A 51 0.13 -23.24 23.44
CA SER A 51 1.07 -24.18 24.07
C SER A 51 1.28 -25.49 23.31
N THR A 52 0.59 -25.71 22.19
CA THR A 52 0.59 -26.95 21.41
C THR A 52 1.76 -27.10 20.44
N GLY A 53 2.63 -26.09 20.28
CA GLY A 53 3.87 -26.19 19.49
C GLY A 53 3.67 -26.43 17.99
N GLN A 54 2.43 -26.32 17.49
CA GLN A 54 2.07 -26.59 16.09
C GLN A 54 2.43 -25.42 15.16
N ASP A 55 2.60 -24.21 15.71
CA ASP A 55 2.92 -22.98 14.97
C ASP A 55 4.30 -22.43 15.39
N GLN A 56 5.32 -23.28 15.33
CA GLN A 56 6.71 -22.86 15.55
C GLN A 56 7.59 -23.24 14.37
N VAL A 57 8.35 -22.26 13.87
CA VAL A 57 9.40 -22.44 12.86
C VAL A 57 10.71 -22.09 13.55
N GLU A 58 11.70 -23.00 13.53
CA GLU A 58 13.00 -22.79 14.18
C GLU A 58 12.94 -22.38 15.67
N GLY A 59 11.86 -22.73 16.39
CA GLY A 59 11.64 -22.34 17.78
C GLY A 59 11.07 -20.94 17.98
N CYS A 60 10.78 -20.20 16.91
CA CYS A 60 10.09 -18.91 16.95
C CYS A 60 8.58 -19.12 16.70
N PRO A 61 7.69 -18.36 17.38
CA PRO A 61 6.26 -18.36 17.06
C PRO A 61 6.01 -17.91 15.62
N LEU A 62 5.31 -18.73 14.84
CA LEU A 62 4.88 -18.39 13.48
C LEU A 62 3.54 -17.66 13.53
N VAL A 63 3.54 -16.42 13.06
CA VAL A 63 2.34 -15.58 12.95
C VAL A 63 1.82 -15.63 11.51
N HIS A 64 0.64 -16.21 11.32
CA HIS A 64 -0.01 -16.26 10.01
C HIS A 64 -0.78 -14.97 9.73
N LEU A 65 -0.40 -14.29 8.66
CA LEU A 65 -1.03 -13.06 8.19
C LEU A 65 -1.88 -13.35 6.95
N SER A 66 -3.00 -12.64 6.83
CA SER A 66 -3.90 -12.73 5.68
C SER A 66 -3.50 -11.85 4.50
N ASP A 67 -2.39 -11.12 4.63
CA ASP A 67 -1.90 -10.20 3.60
C ASP A 67 -1.16 -10.94 2.49
N THR A 68 -0.93 -10.24 1.39
CA THR A 68 -0.10 -10.77 0.32
C THR A 68 1.37 -10.76 0.76
N SER A 69 2.11 -11.76 0.30
CA SER A 69 3.55 -11.85 0.52
C SER A 69 4.30 -10.64 -0.06
N ALA A 70 3.84 -10.14 -1.22
CA ALA A 70 4.40 -8.98 -1.89
C ALA A 70 4.21 -7.68 -1.08
N ASP A 71 2.98 -7.41 -0.61
CA ASP A 71 2.71 -6.18 0.16
C ASP A 71 3.49 -6.18 1.48
N LEU A 72 3.57 -7.34 2.15
CA LEU A 72 4.39 -7.49 3.36
C LEU A 72 5.87 -7.25 3.08
N ALA A 73 6.42 -7.81 2.00
CA ALA A 73 7.82 -7.59 1.64
C ALA A 73 8.12 -6.09 1.48
N PHE A 74 7.28 -5.32 0.79
CA PHE A 74 7.47 -3.86 0.63
C PHE A 74 7.43 -3.10 1.96
N VAL A 75 6.49 -3.44 2.85
CA VAL A 75 6.39 -2.82 4.17
C VAL A 75 7.60 -3.16 5.04
N LEU A 76 8.07 -4.42 5.00
CA LEU A 76 9.26 -4.83 5.72
C LEU A 76 10.53 -4.16 5.19
N GLU A 77 10.69 -4.04 3.88
CA GLU A 77 11.78 -3.25 3.28
C GLU A 77 11.75 -1.78 3.75
N ALA A 78 10.56 -1.19 3.85
CA ALA A 78 10.41 0.19 4.31
C ALA A 78 10.82 0.36 5.78
N ILE A 79 10.45 -0.58 6.65
CA ILE A 79 10.74 -0.50 8.09
C ILE A 79 12.19 -0.86 8.41
N PHE A 80 12.68 -1.97 7.88
CA PHE A 80 13.99 -2.53 8.23
C PHE A 80 15.13 -1.93 7.42
N LEU A 81 14.91 -1.64 6.14
CA LEU A 81 15.93 -1.11 5.25
C LEU A 81 15.80 0.39 5.01
N ARG A 82 14.76 1.04 5.56
CA ARG A 82 14.40 2.44 5.29
C ARG A 82 14.25 2.75 3.80
N LYS A 83 13.95 1.72 3.01
CA LYS A 83 13.71 1.85 1.57
C LYS A 83 12.43 2.65 1.35
N TRP A 84 12.35 3.39 0.25
CA TRP A 84 11.15 4.12 -0.21
C TRP A 84 10.75 5.38 0.59
N VAL A 85 10.95 5.41 1.91
CA VAL A 85 10.48 6.51 2.78
C VAL A 85 11.49 7.66 2.87
N ALA A 86 12.78 7.41 2.63
CA ALA A 86 13.85 8.39 2.87
C ALA A 86 14.37 9.12 1.62
N THR A 87 14.12 8.61 0.42
CA THR A 87 14.92 8.97 -0.76
C THR A 87 14.32 10.08 -1.63
N GLY A 88 13.03 10.43 -1.47
CA GLY A 88 12.35 11.39 -2.36
C GLY A 88 12.19 10.91 -3.82
N GLU A 89 12.80 9.78 -4.17
CA GLU A 89 12.72 9.11 -5.46
C GLU A 89 11.28 8.66 -5.77
N PRO A 90 10.91 8.58 -7.07
CA PRO A 90 9.66 7.95 -7.48
C PRO A 90 9.52 6.55 -6.89
N MET A 91 8.28 6.17 -6.57
CA MET A 91 7.98 4.87 -5.96
C MET A 91 7.02 4.09 -6.88
N PRO A 92 7.22 2.78 -7.07
CA PRO A 92 6.25 1.97 -7.80
C PRO A 92 4.87 2.04 -7.17
N ILE A 93 3.83 2.05 -8.00
CA ILE A 93 2.44 2.11 -7.51
C ILE A 93 2.08 0.92 -6.61
N GLU A 94 2.72 -0.22 -6.82
CA GLU A 94 2.58 -1.43 -6.00
C GLU A 94 3.05 -1.19 -4.57
N VAL A 95 4.15 -0.45 -4.38
CA VAL A 95 4.65 -0.08 -3.04
C VAL A 95 3.70 0.92 -2.37
N VAL A 96 3.20 1.92 -3.13
CA VAL A 96 2.19 2.87 -2.63
C VAL A 96 0.91 2.14 -2.21
N ALA A 97 0.48 1.14 -2.98
CA ALA A 97 -0.67 0.29 -2.66
C ALA A 97 -0.46 -0.51 -1.39
N ALA A 98 0.69 -1.17 -1.23
CA ALA A 98 1.06 -1.89 -0.03
C ALA A 98 1.07 -0.97 1.20
N PHE A 99 1.62 0.25 1.06
CA PHE A 99 1.65 1.24 2.14
C PHE A 99 0.25 1.69 2.55
N LEU A 100 -0.67 1.90 1.60
CA LEU A 100 -2.05 2.23 1.95
C LEU A 100 -2.74 1.07 2.66
N ARG A 101 -2.66 -0.15 2.12
CA ARG A 101 -3.31 -1.33 2.69
C ARG A 101 -2.79 -1.66 4.08
N LEU A 102 -1.49 -1.88 4.19
CA LEU A 102 -0.87 -2.39 5.40
C LEU A 102 -0.54 -1.28 6.39
N GLY A 103 -0.22 -0.08 5.92
CA GLY A 103 -0.06 1.09 6.78
C GLY A 103 -1.35 1.41 7.53
N ASN A 104 -2.51 1.31 6.88
CA ASN A 104 -3.80 1.48 7.56
C ASN A 104 -4.12 0.27 8.47
N LYS A 105 -3.98 -0.96 7.96
CA LYS A 105 -4.31 -2.20 8.71
C LYS A 105 -3.49 -2.36 9.99
N TYR A 106 -2.20 -2.05 9.93
CA TYR A 106 -1.25 -2.20 11.03
C TYR A 106 -0.91 -0.87 11.71
N GLU A 107 -1.58 0.22 11.35
CA GLU A 107 -1.38 1.55 11.94
C GLU A 107 0.08 2.04 11.90
N ILE A 108 0.78 1.80 10.79
CA ILE A 108 2.18 2.20 10.60
C ILE A 108 2.22 3.64 10.07
N GLU A 109 2.42 4.60 10.97
CA GLU A 109 2.25 6.04 10.69
C GLU A 109 3.13 6.54 9.54
N ALA A 110 4.39 6.09 9.45
CA ALA A 110 5.29 6.50 8.37
C ALA A 110 4.74 6.17 6.98
N LEU A 111 4.06 5.02 6.84
CA LEU A 111 3.45 4.58 5.57
C LEU A 111 2.14 5.32 5.30
N ARG A 112 1.33 5.54 6.35
CA ARG A 112 0.07 6.31 6.30
C ARG A 112 0.28 7.77 5.92
N ALA A 113 1.43 8.35 6.28
CA ALA A 113 1.79 9.70 5.89
C ALA A 113 2.31 9.77 4.44
N GLU A 114 3.18 8.82 4.04
CA GLU A 114 3.91 8.91 2.78
C GLU A 114 3.05 8.53 1.56
N ALA A 115 2.21 7.50 1.66
CA ALA A 115 1.46 7.02 0.50
C ALA A 115 0.39 8.00 -0.02
N PRO A 116 -0.48 8.61 0.83
CA PRO A 116 -1.43 9.61 0.37
C PRO A 116 -0.74 10.86 -0.19
N LYS A 117 0.38 11.27 0.41
CA LYS A 117 1.18 12.42 -0.07
C LYS A 117 1.64 12.21 -1.51
N ARG A 118 2.20 11.03 -1.82
CA ARG A 118 2.63 10.69 -3.19
C ARG A 118 1.45 10.59 -4.15
N LEU A 119 0.36 9.97 -3.71
CA LEU A 119 -0.84 9.81 -4.55
C LEU A 119 -1.48 11.16 -4.89
N LEU A 120 -1.61 12.07 -3.92
CA LEU A 120 -2.19 13.39 -4.12
C LEU A 120 -1.28 14.34 -4.91
N PHE A 121 0.03 14.09 -4.92
CA PHE A 121 0.97 14.79 -5.77
C PHE A 121 0.72 14.47 -7.26
N GLU A 122 0.53 13.19 -7.59
CA GLU A 122 0.22 12.75 -8.96
C GLU A 122 -1.23 13.02 -9.37
N PHE A 123 -2.15 12.89 -8.42
CA PHE A 123 -3.58 12.99 -8.63
C PHE A 123 -4.21 14.04 -7.71
N PRO A 124 -3.92 15.34 -7.95
CA PRO A 124 -4.50 16.42 -7.14
C PRO A 124 -6.02 16.46 -7.28
N SER A 125 -6.67 16.88 -6.20
CA SER A 125 -8.13 16.98 -6.11
C SER A 125 -8.67 18.40 -6.33
N GLU A 126 -7.79 19.40 -6.30
CA GLU A 126 -8.16 20.79 -6.50
C GLU A 126 -8.27 21.14 -7.98
N ARG A 127 -9.41 21.72 -8.37
CA ARG A 127 -9.77 21.99 -9.77
C ARG A 127 -8.79 22.92 -10.49
N ALA A 128 -8.24 23.91 -9.80
CA ALA A 128 -7.24 24.82 -10.38
C ALA A 128 -5.93 24.10 -10.70
N ILE A 129 -5.54 23.12 -9.86
CA ILE A 129 -4.33 22.31 -10.09
C ILE A 129 -4.61 21.29 -11.19
N LEU A 130 -5.80 20.69 -11.22
CA LEU A 130 -6.25 19.80 -12.29
C LEU A 130 -6.10 20.43 -13.68
N ASP A 131 -6.54 21.67 -13.87
CA ASP A 131 -6.38 22.38 -15.14
C ASP A 131 -4.89 22.49 -15.51
N GLU A 132 -4.00 22.79 -14.55
CA GLU A 132 -2.55 22.85 -14.77
C GLU A 132 -1.91 21.48 -15.05
N HIS A 133 -2.45 20.37 -14.53
CA HIS A 133 -1.95 19.01 -14.80
C HIS A 133 -2.53 18.39 -16.09
N ILE A 134 -3.68 18.88 -16.56
CA ILE A 134 -4.26 18.49 -17.85
C ILE A 134 -3.41 19.04 -19.01
N TYR A 135 -2.73 20.18 -18.81
CA TYR A 135 -1.79 20.76 -19.77
C TYR A 135 -0.33 20.47 -19.37
N PRO A 136 0.53 19.96 -20.27
CA PRO A 136 1.86 19.50 -19.89
C PRO A 136 2.77 20.69 -19.56
N VAL A 137 2.96 20.97 -18.27
CA VAL A 137 4.11 21.75 -17.78
C VAL A 137 4.95 20.83 -16.90
N ASP A 138 5.88 20.16 -17.57
CA ASP A 138 6.82 19.11 -17.14
C ASP A 138 7.88 19.58 -16.11
N ARG A 139 7.50 20.36 -15.09
CA ARG A 139 8.46 21.00 -14.16
C ARG A 139 8.48 20.44 -12.74
N ARG A 140 7.50 19.62 -12.35
CA ARG A 140 7.36 19.13 -10.97
C ARG A 140 8.03 17.78 -10.70
N GLY A 141 8.40 17.03 -11.75
CA GLY A 141 8.84 15.64 -11.60
C GLY A 141 7.68 14.71 -11.24
N THR A 142 8.00 13.45 -10.90
CA THR A 142 7.04 12.44 -10.46
C THR A 142 7.44 11.87 -9.10
N MET A 143 6.45 11.55 -8.26
CA MET A 143 6.60 10.82 -7.01
C MET A 143 6.14 9.36 -7.13
N ILE A 144 5.48 8.97 -8.23
CA ILE A 144 5.09 7.57 -8.52
C ILE A 144 5.63 7.16 -9.88
N GLU A 145 6.25 5.99 -9.96
CA GLU A 145 6.66 5.43 -11.25
C GLU A 145 5.42 5.19 -12.13
N LEU A 146 5.30 5.99 -13.19
CA LEU A 146 4.18 5.91 -14.13
C LEU A 146 4.52 4.88 -15.22
N ALA A 147 4.00 3.67 -15.05
CA ALA A 147 3.87 2.69 -16.12
C ALA A 147 2.48 2.82 -16.76
N ASP A 148 2.28 2.18 -17.92
CA ASP A 148 1.01 2.25 -18.64
C ASP A 148 -0.15 1.88 -17.71
N TRP A 149 -0.11 0.74 -17.02
CA TRP A 149 -1.18 0.29 -16.12
C TRP A 149 -1.35 1.08 -14.82
N THR A 150 -0.48 2.05 -14.50
CA THR A 150 -0.50 2.78 -13.22
C THR A 150 -1.84 3.46 -12.99
N PHE A 151 -2.44 4.07 -14.02
CA PHE A 151 -3.73 4.75 -13.88
C PHE A 151 -4.88 3.81 -13.49
N ILE A 152 -4.87 2.58 -14.02
CA ILE A 152 -5.86 1.55 -13.68
C ILE A 152 -5.67 1.12 -12.22
N ASN A 153 -4.43 0.85 -11.82
CA ASN A 153 -4.09 0.46 -10.45
C ASN A 153 -4.49 1.56 -9.46
N VAL A 154 -4.13 2.83 -9.72
CA VAL A 154 -4.52 3.98 -8.90
C VAL A 154 -6.03 4.10 -8.79
N THR A 155 -6.75 3.97 -9.89
CA THR A 155 -8.22 4.10 -9.93
C THR A 155 -8.90 3.03 -9.08
N ASN A 156 -8.41 1.80 -9.10
CA ASN A 156 -8.93 0.72 -8.26
C ASN A 156 -8.55 0.92 -6.78
N LEU A 157 -7.29 1.23 -6.52
CA LEU A 157 -6.75 1.47 -5.19
C LEU A 157 -7.45 2.64 -4.49
N ALA A 158 -7.74 3.72 -5.22
CA ALA A 158 -8.45 4.87 -4.68
C ALA A 158 -9.86 4.51 -4.20
N ARG A 159 -10.57 3.59 -4.86
CA ARG A 159 -11.84 3.08 -4.34
C ARG A 159 -11.63 2.14 -3.16
N GLU A 160 -10.69 1.20 -3.29
CA GLU A 160 -10.36 0.22 -2.26
C GLU A 160 -10.04 0.90 -0.92
N GLN A 161 -9.32 2.01 -0.96
CA GLN A 161 -8.85 2.76 0.21
C GLN A 161 -9.70 4.01 0.51
N ASN A 162 -10.87 4.15 -0.13
CA ASN A 162 -11.81 5.28 0.03
C ASN A 162 -11.19 6.69 -0.20
N LEU A 163 -10.21 6.79 -1.09
CA LEU A 163 -9.56 8.03 -1.54
C LEU A 163 -10.30 8.62 -2.75
N LEU A 164 -11.59 8.93 -2.58
CA LEU A 164 -12.48 9.29 -3.68
C LEU A 164 -12.06 10.58 -4.42
N SER A 165 -11.30 11.45 -3.76
CA SER A 165 -10.79 12.70 -4.32
C SER A 165 -9.79 12.50 -5.46
N VAL A 166 -9.13 11.33 -5.52
CA VAL A 166 -8.17 10.92 -6.58
C VAL A 166 -8.87 10.40 -7.83
N LEU A 167 -10.09 9.87 -7.69
CA LEU A 167 -10.80 9.18 -8.77
C LEU A 167 -11.05 10.02 -10.02
N PRO A 168 -11.47 11.30 -9.96
CA PRO A 168 -11.80 12.06 -11.16
C PRO A 168 -10.62 12.15 -12.13
N LEU A 169 -9.41 12.44 -11.63
CA LEU A 169 -8.22 12.55 -12.47
C LEU A 169 -7.72 11.19 -12.92
N ALA A 170 -7.73 10.19 -12.04
CA ALA A 170 -7.30 8.84 -12.38
C ALA A 170 -8.17 8.23 -13.50
N LEU A 171 -9.50 8.36 -13.39
CA LEU A 171 -10.47 7.92 -14.41
C LEU A 171 -10.31 8.73 -15.71
N TYR A 172 -10.12 10.06 -15.62
CA TYR A 172 -9.86 10.88 -16.80
C TYR A 172 -8.59 10.44 -17.53
N SER A 173 -7.51 10.17 -16.79
CA SER A 173 -6.26 9.66 -17.35
C SER A 173 -6.45 8.31 -18.03
N CYS A 174 -7.20 7.38 -17.44
CA CYS A 174 -7.58 6.12 -18.11
C CYS A 174 -8.29 6.38 -19.44
N CYS A 175 -9.31 7.24 -19.47
CA CYS A 175 -10.04 7.57 -20.70
C CYS A 175 -9.21 8.33 -21.74
N ARG A 176 -8.14 9.01 -21.33
CA ARG A 176 -7.23 9.73 -22.22
C ARG A 176 -6.19 8.80 -22.84
N MET A 177 -5.72 7.81 -22.08
CA MET A 177 -4.66 6.88 -22.48
C MET A 177 -5.18 5.74 -23.36
N TRP A 178 -6.41 5.26 -23.11
CA TRP A 178 -6.96 4.10 -23.81
C TRP A 178 -8.39 4.32 -24.29
N ASN A 179 -8.74 3.65 -25.39
CA ASN A 179 -10.13 3.54 -25.84
C ASN A 179 -10.89 2.48 -25.02
N ALA A 180 -12.21 2.37 -25.22
CA ALA A 180 -13.03 1.41 -24.47
C ALA A 180 -12.58 -0.06 -24.65
N PRO A 181 -12.38 -0.58 -25.88
CA PRO A 181 -11.87 -1.95 -26.06
C PRO A 181 -10.56 -2.27 -25.33
N ASP A 182 -9.61 -1.33 -25.31
CA ASP A 182 -8.32 -1.50 -24.65
C ASP A 182 -8.45 -1.48 -23.11
N LEU A 183 -9.40 -0.71 -22.59
CA LEU A 183 -9.75 -0.73 -21.15
C LEU A 183 -10.44 -2.03 -20.74
N GLU A 184 -11.32 -2.58 -21.59
CA GLU A 184 -12.02 -3.86 -21.35
C GLU A 184 -11.03 -5.04 -21.35
N GLN A 185 -10.09 -5.05 -22.29
CA GLN A 185 -9.06 -6.11 -22.37
C GLN A 185 -8.05 -6.04 -21.22
N GLY A 186 -7.88 -4.86 -20.63
CA GLY A 186 -6.90 -4.60 -19.59
C GLY A 186 -5.48 -4.47 -20.14
N GLN A 187 -4.60 -3.99 -19.27
CA GLN A 187 -3.20 -3.71 -19.62
C GLN A 187 -2.28 -4.76 -19.01
N ARG A 188 -1.34 -5.29 -19.80
CA ARG A 188 -0.38 -6.29 -19.33
C ARG A 188 0.68 -5.63 -18.46
N ARG A 189 0.87 -6.17 -17.25
CA ARG A 189 1.98 -5.83 -16.37
C ARG A 189 3.26 -6.56 -16.79
N ALA A 190 4.39 -6.18 -16.20
CA ALA A 190 5.69 -6.80 -16.45
C ALA A 190 5.74 -8.31 -16.13
N ASP A 191 4.92 -8.78 -15.19
CA ASP A 191 4.79 -10.20 -14.81
C ASP A 191 3.77 -10.99 -15.65
N ASN A 192 3.27 -10.39 -16.75
CA ASN A 192 2.19 -10.88 -17.61
C ASN A 192 0.79 -10.95 -16.97
N SER A 193 0.61 -10.51 -15.73
CA SER A 193 -0.73 -10.33 -15.17
C SER A 193 -1.46 -9.17 -15.84
N LEU A 194 -2.80 -9.19 -15.79
CA LEU A 194 -3.63 -8.12 -16.36
C LEU A 194 -4.05 -7.12 -15.27
N ALA A 195 -3.90 -5.84 -15.58
CA ALA A 195 -4.50 -4.74 -14.86
C ALA A 195 -5.80 -4.33 -15.57
N THR A 196 -6.94 -4.61 -14.94
CA THR A 196 -8.27 -4.22 -15.42
C THR A 196 -8.91 -3.24 -14.43
N LEU A 197 -9.77 -2.34 -14.93
CA LEU A 197 -10.59 -1.54 -14.04
C LEU A 197 -11.56 -2.45 -13.28
N SER A 198 -11.83 -2.12 -12.01
CA SER A 198 -12.92 -2.78 -11.29
C SER A 198 -14.24 -2.51 -12.03
N PRO A 199 -15.24 -3.40 -11.95
CA PRO A 199 -16.51 -3.22 -12.66
C PRO A 199 -17.19 -1.86 -12.36
N VAL A 200 -17.02 -1.37 -11.13
CA VAL A 200 -17.58 -0.06 -10.72
C VAL A 200 -16.83 1.10 -11.37
N ASN A 201 -15.52 0.99 -11.53
CA ASN A 201 -14.70 1.99 -12.23
C ASN A 201 -14.90 1.95 -13.73
N GLU A 202 -15.01 0.76 -14.31
CA GLU A 202 -15.33 0.55 -15.71
C GLU A 202 -16.67 1.21 -16.08
N HIS A 203 -17.73 0.94 -15.31
CA HIS A 203 -19.01 1.61 -15.47
C HIS A 203 -18.95 3.14 -15.29
N ALA A 204 -18.06 3.65 -14.43
CA ALA A 204 -17.87 5.08 -14.25
C ALA A 204 -17.17 5.70 -15.48
N CYS A 205 -16.11 5.07 -15.98
CA CYS A 205 -15.41 5.45 -17.20
C CYS A 205 -16.35 5.46 -18.41
N PHE A 206 -17.11 4.39 -18.64
CA PHE A 206 -17.97 4.28 -19.81
C PHE A 206 -19.15 5.25 -19.78
N ARG A 207 -19.74 5.52 -18.60
CA ARG A 207 -20.76 6.57 -18.48
C ARG A 207 -20.19 7.95 -18.84
N ALA A 208 -18.97 8.26 -18.41
CA ALA A 208 -18.31 9.51 -18.78
C ALA A 208 -18.04 9.57 -20.30
N TYR A 209 -17.67 8.44 -20.93
CA TYR A 209 -17.46 8.34 -22.37
C TYR A 209 -18.74 8.60 -23.17
N CYS A 210 -19.86 7.97 -22.78
CA CYS A 210 -21.16 8.18 -23.41
C CYS A 210 -21.65 9.62 -23.28
N GLN A 211 -21.45 10.24 -22.11
CA GLN A 211 -21.80 11.64 -21.90
C GLN A 211 -20.96 12.58 -22.76
N ARG A 212 -19.66 12.29 -23.01
CA ARG A 212 -18.85 13.06 -23.97
C ARG A 212 -19.33 12.94 -25.40
N LEU A 213 -19.72 11.73 -25.84
CA LEU A 213 -20.19 11.48 -27.20
C LEU A 213 -21.57 12.11 -27.48
N CYS A 214 -22.45 12.17 -26.48
CA CYS A 214 -23.76 12.84 -26.60
C CYS A 214 -23.69 14.36 -26.79
N TRP A 215 -22.53 15.01 -26.60
CA TRP A 215 -22.34 16.43 -26.91
C TRP A 215 -21.80 16.66 -28.33
N CYS A 216 -21.46 15.59 -29.06
CA CYS A 216 -20.92 15.65 -30.42
C CYS A 216 -21.92 15.18 -31.51
N LEU A 217 -23.15 14.80 -31.13
CA LEU A 217 -24.27 14.41 -32.01
C LEU A 217 -25.45 15.36 -31.79
#